data_AF-A0A1G1I2P4-F1
#
_entry.id   AF-A0A1G1I2P4-F1
#
_cell.length_a   1.000
_cell.length_b   1.000
_cell.length_c   1.000
_cell.angle_alpha   90.00
_cell.angle_beta   90.00
_cell.angle_gamma   90.00
#
_symmetry.space_group_name_H-M   'P 1'
#
loop_
_entity.id
_entity.type
_entity.pdbx_description
1 polymer ?
#
loop_
_entity_poly.entity_id
_entity_poly.type
_entity_poly.pdbx_seq_one_letter_code
_entity_poly.pdbx_strand_id
1 'polypeptide(L)' 'MKTTIEIDPALLKSARIALGTKTIKGTVDASLRAAVRHRQLQALADALGTIPLDLTPEQLRSNRGKRTAHAPR' A
#
# COMPACT_ATOMS: atom_id res chain seq x y z
N MET A 1 26.90 -0.41 -1.38
CA MET A 1 27.15 0.63 -2.39
C MET A 1 26.96 2.00 -1.75
N LYS A 2 27.89 2.93 -1.95
CA LYS A 2 27.78 4.32 -1.48
C LYS A 2 27.40 5.19 -2.67
N THR A 3 26.31 5.93 -2.53
CA THR A 3 25.79 6.81 -3.57
C THR A 3 25.59 8.19 -2.96
N THR A 4 26.05 9.21 -3.65
CA THR A 4 25.82 10.62 -3.28
C THR A 4 24.65 11.13 -4.10
N ILE A 5 23.65 11.68 -3.44
CA ILE A 5 22.44 12.22 -4.05
C ILE A 5 22.09 13.52 -3.34
N GLU A 6 21.65 14.51 -4.11
CA GLU A 6 21.12 15.76 -3.58
C GLU A 6 19.64 15.57 -3.26
N ILE A 7 19.24 15.90 -2.03
CA ILE A 7 17.86 15.80 -1.56
C ILE A 7 17.51 17.12 -0.90
N ASP A 8 16.34 17.65 -1.23
CA ASP A 8 15.80 18.82 -0.55
C ASP A 8 15.65 18.53 0.96
N PRO A 9 16.29 19.32 1.84
CA PRO A 9 16.21 19.14 3.28
C PRO A 9 14.78 19.23 3.84
N ALA A 10 13.90 20.02 3.22
CA ALA A 10 12.50 20.10 3.63
C ALA A 10 11.77 18.78 3.35
N LEU A 11 11.98 18.19 2.17
CA LEU A 11 11.40 16.91 1.79
C LEU A 11 11.91 15.76 2.67
N LEU A 12 13.21 15.76 2.98
CA LEU A 12 13.80 14.78 3.89
C LEU A 12 13.18 14.88 5.29
N LYS A 13 12.95 16.08 5.81
CA LYS A 13 12.30 16.29 7.11
C LYS A 13 10.86 15.76 7.10
N SER A 14 10.08 16.07 6.06
CA SER A 14 8.70 15.59 5.91
C SER A 14 8.63 14.07 5.81
N ALA A 15 9.49 13.45 4.98
CA ALA A 15 9.57 12.00 4.85
C ALA A 15 9.97 11.33 6.17
N ARG A 16 10.89 11.94 6.92
CA ARG A 16 11.34 11.42 8.20
C ARG A 16 10.24 11.40 9.26
N ILE A 17 9.40 12.44 9.29
CA ILE A 17 8.22 12.52 10.16
C ILE A 17 7.18 11.48 9.73
N ALA A 18 6.84 11.43 8.44
CA ALA A 18 5.81 10.52 7.92
C ALA A 18 6.17 9.03 8.10
N LEU A 19 7.45 8.68 7.97
CA LEU A 19 7.94 7.30 8.06
C LEU A 19 8.46 6.93 9.46
N GLY A 20 8.47 7.86 10.42
CA GLY A 20 8.94 7.63 11.78
C GLY A 20 10.42 7.22 11.89
N THR A 21 11.25 7.67 10.94
CA THR A 21 12.66 7.26 10.85
C THR A 21 13.59 8.24 11.58
N LYS A 22 14.77 7.76 11.99
CA LYS A 22 15.75 8.59 12.75
C LYS A 22 16.94 9.04 11.91
N THR A 23 17.31 8.28 10.89
CA THR A 23 18.53 8.51 10.09
C THR A 23 18.18 8.75 8.62
N ILE A 24 18.99 9.56 7.92
CA ILE A 24 18.81 9.86 6.49
C ILE A 24 18.78 8.56 5.67
N LYS A 25 19.75 7.66 5.91
CA LYS A 25 19.79 6.34 5.28
C LYS A 25 18.51 5.54 5.51
N GLY A 26 18.01 5.53 6.75
CA GLY A 26 16.78 4.82 7.10
C GLY A 26 15.55 5.44 6.44
N THR A 27 15.48 6.76 6.37
CA THR A 27 14.41 7.48 5.65
C THR A 27 14.42 7.14 4.17
N VAL A 28 15.59 7.16 3.52
CA VAL A 28 15.72 6.84 2.09
C VAL A 28 15.33 5.38 1.82
N ASP A 29 15.79 4.41 2.62
CA ASP A 29 15.41 3.00 2.44
C ASP A 29 13.90 2.80 2.62
N ALA A 30 13.30 3.39 3.66
CA ALA A 30 11.87 3.31 3.92
C ALA A 30 11.05 3.95 2.80
N SER A 31 11.47 5.11 2.28
CA SER A 31 10.82 5.78 1.15
C SER A 31 10.85 4.94 -0.12
N LEU A 32 12.00 4.33 -0.44
CA LEU A 32 12.13 3.47 -1.63
C LEU A 32 11.24 2.23 -1.50
N ARG A 33 11.21 1.59 -0.33
CA ARG A 33 10.30 0.45 -0.07
C ARG A 33 8.83 0.86 -0.19
N ALA A 34 8.46 2.02 0.33
CA ALA A 34 7.10 2.54 0.24
C ALA A 34 6.69 2.80 -1.21
N ALA A 35 7.57 3.36 -2.03
CA ALA A 35 7.31 3.60 -3.46
C ALA A 35 7.08 2.28 -4.23
N VAL A 36 7.90 1.26 -3.97
CA VAL A 36 7.72 -0.08 -4.57
C VAL A 36 6.40 -0.68 -4.12
N ARG A 37 6.08 -0.63 -2.82
CA ARG A 37 4.82 -1.12 -2.28
C ARG A 37 3.62 -0.42 -2.90
N HIS A 38 3.67 0.91 -3.04
CA HIS A 38 2.61 1.69 -3.67
C HIS A 38 2.37 1.24 -5.11
N ARG A 39 3.44 1.05 -5.90
CA ARG A 39 3.34 0.54 -7.27
C ARG A 39 2.73 -0.86 -7.33
N GLN A 40 3.09 -1.74 -6.41
CA GLN A 40 2.51 -3.09 -6.33
C GLN A 40 1.02 -3.05 -5.96
N LEU A 41 0.63 -2.19 -5.02
CA LEU A 41 -0.77 -1.99 -4.67
C LEU A 41 -1.56 -1.41 -5.84
N GLN A 42 -0.99 -0.47 -6.59
CA GLN A 42 -1.61 0.06 -7.80
C GLN A 42 -1.78 -1.03 -8.85
N ALA A 43 -0.74 -1.81 -9.13
CA ALA A 43 -0.82 -2.93 -10.07
C ALA A 43 -1.85 -3.99 -9.65
N LEU A 44 -1.98 -4.24 -8.34
CA LEU A 44 -3.02 -5.11 -7.81
C LEU A 44 -4.41 -4.48 -7.98
N ALA A 45 -4.58 -3.19 -7.69
CA ALA A 45 -5.85 -2.49 -7.89
C ALA A 45 -6.26 -2.47 -9.37
N ASP A 46 -5.30 -2.28 -10.28
CA ASP A 46 -5.51 -2.31 -11.73
C ASP A 46 -5.83 -3.73 -12.21
N ALA A 47 -5.15 -4.76 -11.69
CA ALA A 47 -5.42 -6.16 -12.01
C ALA A 47 -6.76 -6.66 -11.43
N LEU A 48 -7.16 -6.14 -10.26
CA LEU A 48 -8.50 -6.31 -9.69
C LEU A 48 -9.54 -5.40 -10.37
N GLY A 49 -9.09 -4.55 -11.30
CA GLY A 49 -9.90 -3.66 -12.12
C GLY A 49 -10.95 -4.46 -12.88
N THR A 50 -12.18 -4.39 -12.34
CA THR A 50 -13.38 -5.07 -12.84
C THR A 50 -13.27 -6.59 -12.78
N ILE A 51 -13.46 -7.18 -11.60
CA ILE A 51 -14.12 -8.49 -11.57
C ILE A 51 -15.56 -8.19 -12.00
N PRO A 52 -16.03 -8.60 -13.19
CA PRO A 52 -17.46 -8.64 -13.43
C PRO A 52 -17.99 -9.66 -12.43
N LEU A 53 -18.49 -9.16 -11.30
CA LEU A 53 -19.34 -9.95 -10.46
C LEU A 53 -20.59 -10.13 -11.31
N ASP A 54 -20.66 -11.24 -12.05
CA ASP A 54 -21.88 -11.77 -12.68
C ASP A 54 -22.88 -12.21 -11.59
N LEU A 55 -23.07 -11.33 -10.61
CA LEU A 55 -23.95 -11.51 -9.48
C LEU A 55 -24.88 -10.32 -9.49
N THR A 56 -26.17 -10.61 -9.67
CA THR A 56 -27.21 -9.59 -9.51
C THR A 56 -27.19 -9.09 -8.06
N PRO A 57 -27.73 -7.88 -7.79
CA PRO A 57 -27.83 -7.35 -6.43
C PRO A 57 -28.48 -8.32 -5.43
N GLU A 58 -29.39 -9.19 -5.88
CA GLU A 58 -30.04 -10.21 -5.06
C GLU A 58 -29.10 -11.37 -4.71
N GLN A 59 -28.28 -11.82 -5.67
CA GLN A 59 -27.30 -12.88 -5.43
C GLN A 59 -26.19 -12.42 -4.49
N LEU A 60 -25.78 -11.15 -4.56
CA LEU A 60 -24.85 -10.54 -3.59
C LEU A 60 -25.44 -10.50 -2.17
N ARG A 61 -26.74 -10.22 -2.03
CA ARG A 61 -27.43 -10.24 -0.72
C ARG A 61 -27.49 -11.66 -0.16
N SER A 62 -27.80 -12.66 -0.99
CA SER A 62 -27.88 -14.07 -0.56
C SER A 62 -26.53 -14.62 -0.07
N ASN A 63 -25.41 -14.16 -0.65
CA ASN A 63 -24.07 -14.59 -0.27
C ASN A 63 -23.52 -13.83 0.94
N ARG A 64 -24.08 -12.68 1.30
CA ARG A 64 -23.69 -11.92 2.52
C ARG A 64 -24.00 -12.70 3.80
N GLY A 65 -25.09 -13.47 3.83
CA GLY A 65 -25.44 -14.34 4.96
C GLY A 65 -24.60 -15.61 5.08
N LYS A 66 -23.85 -15.99 4.04
CA LYS A 66 -22.97 -17.16 4.03
C LYS A 66 -21.54 -16.86 4.47
N ARG A 67 -21.24 -15.60 4.81
CA ARG A 67 -19.94 -15.21 5.36
C ARG A 67 -19.81 -15.85 6.74
N THR A 68 -19.09 -16.97 6.82
CA THR A 68 -18.58 -17.45 8.11
C THR A 68 -17.74 -16.32 8.71
N ALA A 69 -18.08 -15.87 9.92
CA ALA A 69 -17.23 -14.94 10.67
C ALA A 69 -15.82 -15.55 10.69
N HIS A 70 -14.87 -14.91 10.01
CA HIS A 70 -13.52 -15.44 9.93
C HIS A 70 -12.93 -15.50 11.34
N ALA A 71 -12.29 -16.64 11.60
CA ALA A 71 -11.65 -17.16 12.80
C ALA A 71 -11.11 -16.12 13.82
N PRO A 72 -11.15 -16.46 15.13
CA PRO A 72 -10.56 -15.63 16.17
C PRO A 72 -9.05 -15.47 15.97
N ARG A 73 -8.56 -14.29 16.36
CA ARG A 73 -7.14 -13.88 16.38
C ARG A 73 -6.27 -14.79 17.23
#